data_AF-A0AA51QAU8-F1
#
_entry.id   AF-A0AA51QAU8-F1
#
_cell.length_a   1.000
_cell.length_b   1.000
_cell.length_c   1.000
_cell.angle_alpha   90.00
_cell.angle_beta   90.00
_cell.angle_gamma   90.00
#
_symmetry.space_group_name_H-M   'P 1'
#
loop_
_entity.id
_entity.type
_entity.pdbx_description
1 polymer ?
#
loop_
_entity_poly.entity_id
_entity_poly.type
_entity_poly.pdbx_seq_one_letter_code
_entity_poly.pdbx_strand_id
1 'polypeptide(L)'
;MNREVSPSIKRGVVLALVATSVILVLMMTFGVIMLLSQGNLYKISPQWFYKLMTMHGTGMIGIAALGGSAIMWYFLSRHIELNAKIFFINLALSFIGVAMILTAIFGYQFSDGWTFLYPLPSFSSKLNGTTGALLYLFGLLILGSGYLIMYAYLATRLIKEYGGLGKSLGWDYIFRGKKGYGPLQQQ
;
A
#
# COMPACT_ATOMS: atom_id res chain seq x y z
N MET A 1 24.62 16.15 -1.17
CA MET A 1 24.10 16.89 -2.34
C MET A 1 22.62 16.59 -2.46
N ASN A 2 21.73 17.58 -2.32
CA ASN A 2 20.28 17.36 -2.48
C ASN A 2 19.96 17.36 -3.97
N ARG A 3 19.56 16.20 -4.51
CA ARG A 3 19.14 16.08 -5.90
C ARG A 3 17.75 16.70 -6.09
N GLU A 4 17.54 17.36 -7.25
CA GLU A 4 16.22 17.81 -7.67
C GLU A 4 15.35 16.60 -8.06
N VAL A 5 14.13 16.55 -7.52
CA VAL A 5 13.18 15.49 -7.86
C VAL A 5 12.48 15.85 -9.17
N SER A 6 12.38 14.89 -10.08
CA SER A 6 11.77 15.14 -11.39
C SER A 6 10.30 15.61 -11.28
N PRO A 7 9.83 16.48 -12.18
CA PRO A 7 8.44 16.97 -12.14
C PRO A 7 7.39 15.86 -12.23
N SER A 8 7.66 14.79 -12.99
CA SER A 8 6.76 13.65 -13.11
C SER A 8 6.62 12.89 -11.79
N ILE A 9 7.72 12.67 -11.07
CA ILE A 9 7.68 12.06 -9.73
C ILE A 9 6.95 12.95 -8.75
N LYS A 10 7.20 14.27 -8.74
CA LYS A 10 6.44 15.22 -7.89
C LYS A 10 4.94 15.08 -8.12
N ARG A 11 4.48 15.07 -9.37
CA ARG A 11 3.07 14.88 -9.73
C ARG A 11 2.53 13.51 -9.28
N GLY A 12 3.28 12.44 -9.50
CA GLY A 12 2.90 11.09 -9.09
C GLY A 12 2.78 10.93 -7.58
N VAL A 13 3.70 11.53 -6.81
CA VAL A 13 3.66 11.57 -5.34
C VAL A 13 2.45 12.36 -4.87
N VAL A 14 2.18 13.54 -5.44
CA VAL A 14 0.99 14.34 -5.11
C VAL A 14 -0.28 13.55 -5.40
N LEU A 15 -0.38 12.88 -6.55
CA LEU A 15 -1.52 12.03 -6.89
C LEU A 15 -1.74 10.93 -5.86
N ALA A 16 -0.68 10.21 -5.48
CA ALA A 16 -0.75 9.16 -4.46
C ALA A 16 -1.19 9.72 -3.11
N LEU A 17 -0.67 10.88 -2.69
CA LEU A 17 -1.04 11.53 -1.43
C LEU A 17 -2.48 12.02 -1.42
N VAL A 18 -2.95 12.67 -2.50
CA VAL A 18 -4.35 13.08 -2.63
C VAL A 18 -5.27 11.86 -2.58
N ALA A 19 -4.95 10.80 -3.31
CA ALA A 19 -5.71 9.55 -3.26
C ALA A 19 -5.74 8.96 -1.84
N THR A 20 -4.58 8.86 -1.18
CA THR A 20 -4.47 8.41 0.22
C THR A 20 -5.33 9.25 1.15
N SER A 21 -5.28 10.59 1.06
CA SER A 21 -6.05 11.48 1.94
C SER A 21 -7.56 11.36 1.72
N VAL A 22 -8.01 11.34 0.47
CA VAL A 22 -9.44 11.19 0.14
C VAL A 22 -9.96 9.85 0.62
N ILE A 23 -9.23 8.76 0.35
CA ILE A 23 -9.62 7.42 0.77
C ILE A 23 -9.53 7.29 2.30
N LEU A 24 -8.58 7.94 2.98
CA LEU A 24 -8.50 7.94 4.44
C LEU A 24 -9.78 8.50 5.06
N VAL A 25 -10.26 9.65 4.58
CA VAL A 25 -11.51 10.25 5.07
C VAL A 25 -12.67 9.29 4.84
N LEU A 26 -12.75 8.67 3.66
CA LEU A 26 -13.78 7.65 3.36
C LEU A 26 -13.71 6.45 4.33
N MET A 27 -12.49 5.93 4.59
CA MET A 27 -12.30 4.81 5.51
C MET A 27 -12.66 5.20 6.95
N MET A 28 -12.34 6.41 7.39
CA MET A 28 -12.76 6.94 8.69
C MET A 28 -14.29 6.96 8.81
N THR A 29 -14.99 7.43 7.77
CA THR A 29 -16.46 7.40 7.72
C THR A 29 -16.99 5.98 7.85
N PHE A 30 -16.42 5.00 7.13
CA PHE A 30 -16.83 3.60 7.27
C PHE A 30 -16.57 3.04 8.67
N GLY A 31 -15.44 3.39 9.28
CA GLY A 31 -15.13 3.02 10.67
C GLY A 31 -16.17 3.53 11.66
N VAL A 32 -16.56 4.82 11.54
CA VAL A 32 -17.60 5.42 12.37
C VAL A 32 -18.96 4.74 12.15
N ILE A 33 -19.36 4.46 10.90
CA ILE A 33 -20.62 3.77 10.60
C ILE A 33 -20.65 2.38 11.27
N MET A 34 -19.55 1.63 11.20
CA MET A 34 -19.46 0.32 11.85
C MET A 34 -19.54 0.43 13.38
N LEU A 35 -18.87 1.41 14.00
CA LEU A 35 -18.96 1.66 15.44
C LEU A 35 -20.38 2.03 15.88
N LEU A 36 -21.09 2.89 15.14
CA LEU A 36 -22.48 3.24 15.40
C LEU A 36 -23.40 2.01 15.31
N SER A 37 -23.13 1.11 14.36
CA SER A 37 -23.85 -0.15 14.25
C SER A 37 -23.59 -1.12 15.39
N GLN A 38 -22.34 -1.24 15.84
CA GLN A 38 -21.99 -2.06 17.00
C GLN A 38 -22.58 -1.49 18.30
N GLY A 39 -22.68 -0.16 18.40
CA GLY A 39 -23.33 0.54 19.52
C GLY A 39 -24.86 0.56 19.47
N ASN A 40 -25.50 -0.14 18.52
CA ASN A 40 -26.95 -0.14 18.30
C ASN A 40 -27.58 1.24 18.03
N LEU A 41 -26.78 2.24 17.63
CA LEU A 41 -27.25 3.59 17.30
C LEU A 41 -27.73 3.70 15.85
N TYR A 42 -27.22 2.85 14.95
CA TYR A 42 -27.60 2.82 13.53
C TYR A 42 -27.59 1.40 12.98
N LYS A 43 -28.72 0.90 12.45
CA LYS A 43 -28.80 -0.49 12.00
C LYS A 43 -28.38 -0.63 10.54
N ILE A 44 -27.38 -1.46 10.26
CA ILE A 44 -27.06 -1.95 8.92
C ILE A 44 -27.22 -3.46 8.84
N SER A 45 -27.52 -3.98 7.66
CA SER A 45 -27.63 -5.44 7.49
C SER A 45 -26.26 -6.10 7.71
N PRO A 46 -26.23 -7.38 8.15
CA PRO A 46 -24.97 -8.11 8.29
C PRO A 46 -24.13 -8.10 7.01
N GLN A 47 -24.76 -8.26 5.85
CA GLN A 47 -24.07 -8.22 4.56
C GLN A 47 -23.35 -6.88 4.32
N TRP A 48 -24.02 -5.76 4.59
CA TRP A 48 -23.41 -4.44 4.44
C TRP A 48 -22.31 -4.19 5.48
N PHE A 49 -22.51 -4.64 6.72
CA PHE A 49 -21.48 -4.56 7.76
C PHE A 49 -20.19 -5.26 7.31
N TYR A 50 -20.30 -6.49 6.82
CA TYR A 50 -19.14 -7.27 6.40
C TYR A 50 -18.45 -6.73 5.14
N LYS A 51 -19.21 -6.17 4.19
CA LYS A 51 -18.62 -5.45 3.04
C LYS A 51 -17.85 -4.20 3.49
N LEU A 52 -18.44 -3.39 4.36
CA LEU A 52 -17.78 -2.21 4.91
C LEU A 52 -16.54 -2.58 5.71
N MET A 53 -16.59 -3.64 6.51
CA MET A 53 -15.44 -4.13 7.28
C MET A 53 -14.30 -4.60 6.37
N THR A 54 -14.64 -5.36 5.32
CA THR A 54 -13.67 -5.81 4.31
C THR A 54 -13.03 -4.61 3.60
N MET A 55 -13.85 -3.66 3.15
CA MET A 55 -13.37 -2.45 2.47
C MET A 55 -12.53 -1.55 3.37
N HIS A 56 -12.98 -1.34 4.60
CA HIS A 56 -12.30 -0.52 5.59
C HIS A 56 -10.92 -1.08 5.91
N GLY A 57 -10.84 -2.35 6.29
CA GLY A 57 -9.56 -2.97 6.64
C GLY A 57 -8.57 -2.96 5.48
N THR A 58 -8.99 -3.42 4.31
CA THR A 58 -8.14 -3.47 3.11
C THR A 58 -7.75 -2.09 2.62
N GLY A 59 -8.70 -1.14 2.66
CA GLY A 59 -8.49 0.25 2.30
C GLY A 59 -7.47 0.92 3.22
N MET A 60 -7.59 0.75 4.54
CA MET A 60 -6.65 1.33 5.52
C MET A 60 -5.22 0.84 5.33
N ILE A 61 -5.03 -0.46 5.04
CA ILE A 61 -3.70 -1.02 4.75
C ILE A 61 -3.18 -0.49 3.41
N GLY A 62 -4.04 -0.47 2.39
CA GLY A 62 -3.69 0.01 1.05
C GLY A 62 -3.23 1.47 1.06
N ILE A 63 -3.94 2.36 1.75
CA ILE A 63 -3.57 3.78 1.82
C ILE A 63 -2.35 4.03 2.71
N ALA A 64 -2.13 3.23 3.75
CA ALA A 64 -0.91 3.30 4.56
C ALA A 64 0.32 2.94 3.71
N ALA A 65 0.21 1.86 2.91
CA ALA A 65 1.25 1.46 1.97
C ALA A 65 1.48 2.52 0.88
N LEU A 66 0.40 3.04 0.27
CA LEU A 66 0.48 4.02 -0.82
C LEU A 66 1.07 5.35 -0.35
N GLY A 67 0.53 5.92 0.73
CA GLY A 67 0.98 7.20 1.28
C GLY A 67 2.40 7.10 1.82
N GLY A 68 2.70 6.08 2.61
CA GLY A 68 4.02 5.85 3.17
C GLY A 68 5.08 5.68 2.08
N SER A 69 4.78 4.87 1.07
CA SER A 69 5.73 4.66 -0.04
C SER A 69 5.91 5.89 -0.94
N ALA A 70 4.86 6.69 -1.17
CA ALA A 70 4.98 7.93 -1.93
C ALA A 70 5.89 8.95 -1.23
N ILE A 71 5.71 9.13 0.08
CA ILE A 71 6.57 10.01 0.90
C ILE A 71 8.01 9.48 0.89
N MET A 72 8.20 8.19 1.16
CA MET A 72 9.50 7.54 1.15
C MET A 72 10.20 7.74 -0.21
N TRP A 73 9.49 7.51 -1.32
CA TRP A 73 10.04 7.68 -2.67
C TRP A 73 10.50 9.11 -2.93
N TYR A 74 9.69 10.10 -2.54
CA TYR A 74 10.03 11.52 -2.68
C TYR A 74 11.32 11.87 -1.95
N PHE A 75 11.45 11.48 -0.68
CA PHE A 75 12.65 11.79 0.11
C PHE A 75 13.88 11.00 -0.36
N LEU A 76 13.74 9.70 -0.66
CA LEU A 76 14.85 8.90 -1.18
C LEU A 76 15.37 9.43 -2.52
N SER A 77 14.50 9.92 -3.40
CA SER A 77 14.91 10.49 -4.70
C SER A 77 15.84 11.70 -4.57
N ARG A 78 15.86 12.36 -3.41
CA ARG A 78 16.77 13.49 -3.14
C ARG A 78 18.17 13.04 -2.73
N HIS A 79 18.32 11.79 -2.31
CA HIS A 79 19.57 11.23 -1.80
C HIS A 79 20.20 10.24 -2.77
N ILE A 80 19.40 9.41 -3.44
CA ILE A 80 19.87 8.36 -4.36
C ILE A 80 19.17 8.47 -5.71
N GLU A 81 19.83 8.03 -6.79
CA GLU A 81 19.20 8.03 -8.12
C GLU A 81 18.22 6.87 -8.22
N LEU A 82 16.96 7.20 -8.47
CA LEU A 82 15.87 6.23 -8.59
C LEU A 82 15.27 6.27 -10.00
N ASN A 83 14.92 5.08 -10.49
CA ASN A 83 14.23 4.90 -11.75
C ASN A 83 12.73 5.15 -11.55
N ALA A 84 12.27 6.29 -12.07
CA ALA A 84 10.88 6.70 -11.97
C ALA A 84 9.87 5.66 -12.50
N LYS A 85 10.27 4.81 -13.45
CA LYS A 85 9.40 3.75 -14.00
C LYS A 85 8.92 2.80 -12.90
N ILE A 86 9.76 2.48 -11.92
CA ILE A 86 9.40 1.56 -10.83
C ILE A 86 8.29 2.13 -9.95
N PHE A 87 8.35 3.44 -9.67
CA PHE A 87 7.28 4.13 -8.95
C PHE A 87 5.94 4.06 -9.70
N PHE A 88 5.96 4.34 -11.01
CA PHE A 88 4.74 4.30 -11.82
C PHE A 88 4.21 2.88 -12.04
N ILE A 89 5.09 1.87 -12.11
CA ILE A 89 4.66 0.46 -12.11
C ILE A 89 3.94 0.12 -10.82
N ASN A 90 4.51 0.49 -9.66
CA ASN A 90 3.84 0.27 -8.37
C ASN A 90 2.48 0.99 -8.30
N LEU A 91 2.41 2.24 -8.76
CA LEU A 91 1.18 3.02 -8.77
C LEU A 91 0.12 2.40 -9.68
N ALA A 92 0.49 1.98 -10.89
CA ALA A 92 -0.41 1.32 -11.83
C ALA A 92 -0.94 -0.01 -11.28
N LEU A 93 -0.06 -0.87 -10.74
CA LEU A 93 -0.45 -2.14 -10.13
C LEU A 93 -1.34 -1.91 -8.90
N SER A 94 -1.08 -0.88 -8.10
CA SER A 94 -1.94 -0.50 -6.98
C SER A 94 -3.36 -0.16 -7.44
N PHE A 95 -3.51 0.68 -8.48
CA PHE A 95 -4.82 1.03 -9.01
C PHE A 95 -5.56 -0.16 -9.64
N ILE A 96 -4.85 -1.02 -10.37
CA ILE A 96 -5.41 -2.26 -10.92
C ILE A 96 -5.91 -3.18 -9.79
N GLY A 97 -5.07 -3.40 -8.78
CA GLY A 97 -5.42 -4.23 -7.62
C GLY A 97 -6.62 -3.69 -6.85
N VAL A 98 -6.67 -2.38 -6.60
CA VAL A 98 -7.82 -1.71 -5.97
C VAL A 98 -9.09 -1.87 -6.81
N ALA A 99 -9.02 -1.68 -8.13
CA ALA A 99 -10.17 -1.84 -9.01
C ALA A 99 -10.73 -3.27 -8.96
N MET A 100 -9.86 -4.28 -8.93
CA MET A 100 -10.27 -5.68 -8.79
C MET A 100 -10.93 -5.96 -7.43
N ILE A 101 -10.36 -5.44 -6.33
CA ILE A 101 -10.91 -5.57 -4.98
C ILE A 101 -12.30 -4.92 -4.89
N LEU A 102 -12.48 -3.71 -5.43
CA LEU A 102 -13.77 -3.03 -5.43
C LEU A 102 -14.80 -3.79 -6.28
N THR A 103 -14.39 -4.33 -7.42
CA THR A 103 -15.23 -5.17 -8.27
C THR A 103 -15.67 -6.44 -7.55
N ALA A 104 -14.78 -7.07 -6.78
CA ALA A 104 -15.12 -8.23 -5.97
C ALA A 104 -16.20 -7.90 -4.92
N ILE A 105 -16.02 -6.80 -4.17
CA ILE A 105 -16.91 -6.42 -3.06
C ILE A 105 -18.30 -5.99 -3.57
N PHE A 106 -18.35 -5.15 -4.60
CA PHE A 106 -19.60 -4.58 -5.08
C PHE A 106 -20.24 -5.38 -6.22
N GLY A 107 -19.44 -5.86 -7.17
CA GLY A 107 -19.92 -6.64 -8.31
C GLY A 107 -20.26 -8.08 -7.96
N TYR A 108 -19.51 -8.69 -7.04
CA TYR A 108 -19.65 -10.11 -6.68
C TYR A 108 -19.97 -10.36 -5.20
N GLN A 109 -20.37 -9.31 -4.47
CA GLN A 109 -20.82 -9.38 -3.08
C GLN A 109 -19.78 -9.94 -2.09
N PHE A 110 -18.49 -9.93 -2.42
CA PHE A 110 -17.43 -10.44 -1.52
C PHE A 110 -17.39 -9.66 -0.20
N SER A 111 -17.36 -10.37 0.93
CA SER A 111 -17.52 -9.75 2.26
C SER A 111 -16.80 -10.52 3.38
N ASP A 112 -15.68 -11.18 3.09
CA ASP A 112 -15.11 -12.17 4.00
C ASP A 112 -14.04 -11.60 4.95
N GLY A 113 -13.95 -10.27 5.01
CA GLY A 113 -12.98 -9.55 5.82
C GLY A 113 -11.61 -9.40 5.16
N TRP A 114 -10.89 -8.38 5.61
CA TRP A 114 -9.62 -7.99 5.01
C TRP A 114 -8.49 -9.00 5.25
N THR A 115 -8.58 -9.80 6.32
CA THR A 115 -7.63 -10.88 6.63
C THR A 115 -7.89 -12.16 5.85
N PHE A 116 -9.03 -12.26 5.15
CA PHE A 116 -9.42 -13.40 4.32
C PHE A 116 -9.16 -14.77 5.00
N LEU A 117 -9.42 -14.84 6.31
CA LEU A 117 -9.09 -15.99 7.16
C LEU A 117 -9.68 -17.27 6.58
N TYR A 118 -8.83 -18.28 6.37
CA TYR A 118 -9.31 -19.60 6.01
C TYR A 118 -10.28 -20.11 7.09
N PRO A 119 -11.45 -20.70 6.74
CA PRO A 119 -11.93 -21.05 5.40
C PRO A 119 -12.92 -20.05 4.76
N LEU A 120 -13.03 -18.81 5.24
CA LEU A 120 -14.08 -17.86 4.83
C LEU A 120 -14.15 -17.63 3.31
N PRO A 121 -13.04 -17.39 2.58
CA PRO A 121 -13.07 -17.27 1.12
C PRO A 121 -13.63 -18.50 0.40
N SER A 122 -13.41 -19.71 0.95
CA SER A 122 -13.96 -20.94 0.39
C SER A 122 -15.47 -21.03 0.60
N PHE A 123 -15.97 -20.60 1.77
CA PHE A 123 -17.41 -20.55 2.02
C PHE A 123 -18.12 -19.50 1.16
N SER A 124 -17.58 -18.29 1.04
CA SER A 124 -18.15 -17.24 0.20
C SER A 124 -18.11 -17.61 -1.28
N SER A 125 -17.06 -18.31 -1.72
CA SER A 125 -16.99 -18.87 -3.08
C SER A 125 -18.13 -19.85 -3.37
N LYS A 126 -18.57 -20.63 -2.37
CA LYS A 126 -19.70 -21.55 -2.51
C LYS A 126 -21.05 -20.84 -2.49
N LEU A 127 -21.16 -19.70 -1.79
CA LEU A 127 -22.41 -18.94 -1.65
C LEU A 127 -22.63 -17.93 -2.79
N ASN A 128 -21.59 -17.18 -3.17
CA ASN A 128 -21.67 -16.03 -4.08
C ASN A 128 -20.91 -16.25 -5.40
N GLY A 129 -20.34 -17.45 -5.60
CA GLY A 129 -19.52 -17.79 -6.75
C GLY A 129 -18.03 -17.48 -6.55
N THR A 130 -17.17 -18.28 -7.20
CA THR A 130 -15.71 -18.21 -7.06
C THR A 130 -15.10 -16.93 -7.59
N THR A 131 -15.75 -16.26 -8.55
CA THR A 131 -15.23 -15.05 -9.22
C THR A 131 -14.93 -13.92 -8.23
N GLY A 132 -15.80 -13.68 -7.26
CA GLY A 132 -15.59 -12.63 -6.25
C GLY A 132 -14.34 -12.87 -5.40
N ALA A 133 -14.20 -14.09 -4.89
CA ALA A 133 -13.02 -14.47 -4.11
C ALA A 133 -11.73 -14.40 -4.95
N LEU A 134 -11.76 -14.86 -6.20
CA LEU A 134 -10.61 -14.79 -7.11
C LEU A 134 -10.22 -13.34 -7.41
N LEU A 135 -11.18 -12.48 -7.77
CA LEU A 135 -10.90 -11.05 -8.01
C LEU A 135 -10.29 -10.37 -6.79
N TYR A 136 -10.80 -10.67 -5.60
CA TYR A 136 -10.27 -10.11 -4.36
C TYR A 136 -8.83 -10.59 -4.09
N LEU A 137 -8.57 -11.90 -4.15
CA LEU A 137 -7.26 -12.48 -3.89
C LEU A 137 -6.22 -12.08 -4.94
N PHE A 138 -6.57 -12.09 -6.23
CA PHE A 138 -5.68 -11.61 -7.29
C PHE A 138 -5.46 -10.10 -7.21
N GLY A 139 -6.46 -9.32 -6.81
CA GLY A 139 -6.31 -7.89 -6.58
C GLY A 139 -5.29 -7.60 -5.47
N LEU A 140 -5.36 -8.34 -4.35
CA LEU A 140 -4.35 -8.28 -3.29
C LEU A 140 -2.97 -8.75 -3.75
N LEU A 141 -2.90 -9.81 -4.56
CA LEU A 141 -1.65 -10.32 -5.11
C LEU A 141 -0.97 -9.29 -6.00
N ILE A 142 -1.70 -8.68 -6.93
CA ILE A 142 -1.20 -7.63 -7.83
C ILE A 142 -0.70 -6.43 -7.04
N LEU A 143 -1.47 -5.99 -6.03
CA LEU A 143 -1.08 -4.91 -5.14
C LEU A 143 0.22 -5.27 -4.41
N GLY A 144 0.29 -6.44 -3.77
CA GLY A 144 1.47 -6.93 -3.08
C GLY A 144 2.69 -7.08 -4.00
N SER A 145 2.52 -7.57 -5.22
CA SER A 145 3.59 -7.67 -6.23
C SER A 145 4.14 -6.31 -6.62
N GLY A 146 3.30 -5.29 -6.78
CA GLY A 146 3.75 -3.91 -7.03
C GLY A 146 4.68 -3.39 -5.94
N TYR A 147 4.27 -3.55 -4.68
CA TYR A 147 5.09 -3.15 -3.53
C TYR A 147 6.36 -3.99 -3.42
N LEU A 148 6.29 -5.29 -3.66
CA LEU A 148 7.46 -6.18 -3.64
C LEU A 148 8.50 -5.74 -4.67
N ILE A 149 8.09 -5.46 -5.91
CA ILE A 149 8.97 -4.97 -6.98
C ILE A 149 9.64 -3.66 -6.55
N MET A 150 8.86 -2.72 -6.02
CA MET A 150 9.37 -1.42 -5.59
C MET A 150 10.36 -1.55 -4.42
N TYR A 151 10.03 -2.30 -3.37
CA TYR A 151 10.90 -2.44 -2.21
C TYR A 151 12.16 -3.26 -2.52
N ALA A 152 12.07 -4.30 -3.36
CA ALA A 152 13.25 -5.02 -3.83
C ALA A 152 14.17 -4.10 -4.65
N TYR A 153 13.60 -3.27 -5.52
CA TYR A 153 14.35 -2.25 -6.25
C TYR A 153 15.04 -1.24 -5.31
N LEU A 154 14.31 -0.70 -4.33
CA LEU A 154 14.89 0.26 -3.37
C LEU A 154 16.00 -0.36 -2.53
N ALA A 155 15.81 -1.59 -2.05
CA ALA A 155 16.82 -2.33 -1.30
C ALA A 155 18.11 -2.51 -2.11
N THR A 156 17.99 -2.96 -3.36
CA THR A 156 19.17 -3.12 -4.24
C THR A 156 19.88 -1.80 -4.54
N ARG A 157 19.13 -0.71 -4.74
CA ARG A 157 19.71 0.63 -4.96
C ARG A 157 20.43 1.16 -3.72
N LEU A 158 19.83 1.00 -2.54
CA LEU A 158 20.46 1.41 -1.28
C LEU A 158 21.75 0.61 -1.03
N ILE A 159 21.69 -0.72 -1.17
CA ILE A 159 22.87 -1.59 -1.00
C ILE A 159 24.01 -1.18 -1.92
N LYS A 160 23.70 -0.86 -3.18
CA LYS A 160 24.69 -0.40 -4.16
C LYS A 160 25.25 0.98 -3.81
N GLU A 161 24.40 1.95 -3.49
CA GLU A 161 24.82 3.34 -3.23
C GLU A 161 25.66 3.45 -1.95
N TYR A 162 25.32 2.69 -0.91
CA TYR A 162 25.99 2.73 0.39
C TYR A 162 27.07 1.67 0.55
N GLY A 163 27.27 0.78 -0.44
CA GLY A 163 28.34 -0.21 -0.46
C GLY A 163 28.14 -1.37 0.54
N GLY A 164 26.90 -1.83 0.71
CA GLY A 164 26.55 -3.00 1.52
C GLY A 164 25.26 -2.85 2.32
N LEU A 165 24.66 -3.97 2.73
CA LEU A 165 23.42 -4.01 3.51
C LEU A 165 23.59 -3.32 4.87
N GLY A 166 24.64 -3.63 5.62
CA GLY A 166 24.86 -3.03 6.94
C GLY A 166 25.05 -1.52 6.91
N LYS A 167 25.71 -1.00 5.86
CA LYS A 167 25.87 0.44 5.64
C LYS A 167 24.53 1.10 5.27
N SER A 168 23.73 0.43 4.45
CA SER A 168 22.38 0.89 4.06
C SER A 168 21.40 0.95 5.25
N LEU A 169 21.53 0.02 6.19
CA LEU A 169 20.76 -0.02 7.44
C LEU A 169 21.28 0.97 8.50
N GLY A 170 22.40 1.64 8.25
CA GLY A 170 23.00 2.58 9.19
C GLY A 170 23.66 1.93 10.42
N TRP A 171 24.03 0.64 10.35
CA TRP A 171 24.65 -0.06 11.47
C TRP A 171 25.97 0.54 11.94
N ASP A 172 26.75 1.15 11.05
CA ASP A 172 27.97 1.87 11.43
C ASP A 172 27.70 3.07 12.36
N TYR A 173 26.49 3.65 12.29
CA TYR A 173 26.08 4.75 13.18
C TYR A 173 25.55 4.22 14.51
N ILE A 174 24.72 3.18 14.47
CA ILE A 174 24.07 2.62 15.66
C ILE A 174 25.07 1.85 16.52
N PHE A 175 25.90 1.01 15.92
CA PHE A 175 26.76 0.06 16.64
C PHE A 175 28.24 0.46 16.67
N ARG A 176 28.69 1.35 15.77
CA ARG A 176 30.12 1.73 15.67
C ARG A 176 30.41 3.21 15.93
N GLY A 177 29.39 3.99 16.32
CA GLY A 177 29.56 5.37 16.79
C GLY A 177 30.12 6.34 15.74
N LYS A 178 30.00 6.02 14.44
CA LYS A 178 30.51 6.88 13.37
C LYS A 178 29.75 8.23 13.37
N LYS A 179 30.45 9.35 13.14
CA LYS A 179 29.84 10.69 13.02
C LYS A 179 29.81 11.14 11.54
N GLY A 180 28.69 11.73 11.10
CA GLY A 180 28.46 12.22 9.72
C GLY A 180 27.73 11.20 8.82
N TYR A 181 26.88 11.64 7.88
CA TYR A 181 26.05 10.76 7.05
C TYR A 181 26.14 11.12 5.55
N GLY A 182 26.01 10.13 4.67
CA GLY A 182 25.92 10.34 3.23
C GLY A 182 26.27 9.12 2.38
N PRO A 183 25.91 9.11 1.08
CA PRO A 183 26.42 8.15 0.10
C PRO A 183 27.96 8.11 0.09
N LEU A 184 28.54 7.04 -0.46
CA LEU A 184 29.97 7.01 -0.74
C LEU A 184 30.30 8.25 -1.59
N GLN A 185 31.10 9.17 -1.06
CA GLN A 185 31.60 10.31 -1.82
C GLN A 185 32.27 9.74 -3.08
N GLN A 186 31.82 10.20 -4.25
CA GLN A 186 32.59 10.07 -5.49
C GLN A 186 33.93 10.77 -5.23
N GLN A 187 34.94 10.02 -4.83
CA GLN A 187 36.34 10.42 -4.95
C GLN A 187 36.76 10.26 -6.40
#